data_AF-A0A9D8KL74-F1
#
_entry.id   AF-A0A9D8KL74-F1
#
_cell.length_a   1.000
_cell.length_b   1.000
_cell.length_c   1.000
_cell.angle_alpha   90.00
_cell.angle_beta   90.00
_cell.angle_gamma   90.00
#
_symmetry.space_group_name_H-M   'P 1'
#
loop_
_entity.id
_entity.type
_entity.pdbx_description
1 polymer ?
#
loop_
_entity_poly.entity_id
_entity_poly.type
_entity_poly.pdbx_seq_one_letter_code
_entity_poly.pdbx_strand_id
1 'polypeptide(L)'
;MSVQQTLINWFVNHRGLLTYSMLGSRNGTDGTADCSGSVSQALIEAGIGIQGLPSTVTLGQQLSNNGFYRVCRNESWDAVPGDIVLMSWGADMASSGGAGGHVGVMLDDTYFISCDFSTQGAAGQAINTYPWNDYYGWNQPAYIEVWRYADTAPQTNNQANTAVEPQEKAYYEANEVKYVNGIWQIKCDYLAPVGFDWTENGIPVSMVNWVDADGNDLPDGADQDFKAGMFFSFAGDESNITDMQDGGYYGGYYYRHFEFGQFGTVWLSCWDKDDLVNYYG
;
A
#
# COMPACT_ATOMS: atom_id res chain seq x y z
N MET A 1 -2.73 -29.86 5.24
CA MET A 1 -2.15 -29.20 4.05
C MET A 1 -1.62 -27.87 4.53
N SER A 2 -0.44 -27.42 4.09
CA SER A 2 0.06 -26.09 4.49
C SER A 2 -0.78 -24.98 3.84
N VAL A 3 -0.75 -23.78 4.41
CA VAL A 3 -1.45 -22.61 3.86
C VAL A 3 -1.04 -22.35 2.42
N GLN A 4 0.27 -22.38 2.13
CA GLN A 4 0.82 -22.16 0.79
C GLN A 4 0.28 -23.20 -0.20
N GLN A 5 0.25 -24.48 0.18
CA GLN A 5 -0.23 -25.53 -0.70
C GLN A 5 -1.74 -25.43 -0.95
N THR A 6 -2.54 -25.07 0.06
CA THR A 6 -3.98 -24.87 -0.11
C THR A 6 -4.26 -23.67 -1.03
N LEU A 7 -3.54 -22.56 -0.82
CA LEU A 7 -3.60 -21.37 -1.66
C LEU A 7 -3.32 -21.71 -3.14
N ILE A 8 -2.22 -22.40 -3.42
CA ILE A 8 -1.84 -22.82 -4.79
C ILE A 8 -2.87 -23.78 -5.39
N ASN A 9 -3.31 -24.78 -4.60
CA ASN A 9 -4.25 -25.79 -5.06
C ASN A 9 -5.58 -25.18 -5.48
N TRP A 10 -6.02 -24.11 -4.82
CA TRP A 10 -7.22 -23.39 -5.22
C TRP A 10 -7.12 -22.97 -6.69
N PHE A 11 -6.06 -22.28 -7.09
CA PHE A 11 -5.90 -21.85 -8.48
C PHE A 11 -5.80 -23.02 -9.45
N VAL A 12 -4.98 -24.02 -9.13
CA VAL A 12 -4.79 -25.20 -9.99
C VAL A 12 -6.10 -25.94 -10.24
N ASN A 13 -6.92 -26.11 -9.20
CA ASN A 13 -8.21 -26.81 -9.28
C ASN A 13 -9.28 -26.00 -10.05
N HIS A 14 -9.12 -24.69 -10.18
CA HIS A 14 -10.06 -23.81 -10.87
C HIS A 14 -9.70 -23.48 -12.32
N ARG A 15 -8.60 -24.04 -12.84
CA ARG A 15 -8.25 -23.96 -14.27
C ARG A 15 -9.35 -24.59 -15.14
N GLY A 16 -9.73 -23.91 -16.21
CA GLY A 16 -10.79 -24.38 -17.10
C GLY A 16 -12.22 -24.13 -16.58
N LEU A 17 -12.38 -23.59 -15.36
CA LEU A 17 -13.68 -23.46 -14.70
C LEU A 17 -14.16 -22.01 -14.58
N LEU A 18 -13.22 -21.06 -14.36
CA LEU A 18 -13.57 -19.68 -14.04
C LEU A 18 -13.47 -18.74 -15.23
N THR A 19 -14.38 -17.77 -15.28
CA THR A 19 -14.38 -16.65 -16.23
C THR A 19 -14.03 -15.36 -15.49
N TYR A 20 -13.16 -14.53 -16.06
CA TYR A 20 -12.76 -13.30 -15.38
C TYR A 20 -13.94 -12.31 -15.32
N SER A 21 -14.26 -11.80 -14.12
CA SER A 21 -15.24 -10.73 -13.91
C SER A 21 -15.03 -10.03 -12.57
N MET A 22 -14.97 -8.70 -12.62
CA MET A 22 -15.01 -7.85 -11.42
C MET A 22 -16.43 -7.54 -10.93
N LEU A 23 -17.45 -7.85 -11.73
CA LEU A 23 -18.86 -7.55 -11.44
C LEU A 23 -19.66 -8.76 -10.95
N GLY A 24 -19.14 -9.96 -11.15
CA GLY A 24 -19.75 -11.20 -10.66
C GLY A 24 -19.37 -11.49 -9.21
N SER A 25 -19.34 -12.76 -8.83
CA SER A 25 -19.04 -13.16 -7.45
C SER A 25 -17.61 -12.84 -7.00
N ARG A 26 -16.68 -12.65 -7.94
CA ARG A 26 -15.24 -12.41 -7.73
C ARG A 26 -14.47 -13.55 -7.05
N ASN A 27 -15.16 -14.49 -6.40
CA ASN A 27 -14.62 -15.62 -5.64
C ASN A 27 -14.88 -16.99 -6.28
N GLY A 28 -15.49 -17.03 -7.48
CA GLY A 28 -15.74 -18.28 -8.21
C GLY A 28 -17.07 -18.97 -7.88
N THR A 29 -17.87 -18.47 -6.92
CA THR A 29 -19.14 -19.11 -6.52
C THR A 29 -20.21 -19.11 -7.60
N ASP A 30 -20.15 -18.18 -8.55
CA ASP A 30 -21.02 -18.12 -9.73
C ASP A 30 -20.29 -18.49 -11.04
N GLY A 31 -19.09 -19.10 -10.93
CA GLY A 31 -18.22 -19.38 -12.07
C GLY A 31 -17.42 -18.17 -12.56
N THR A 32 -17.50 -17.04 -11.88
CA THR A 32 -16.70 -15.84 -12.18
C THR A 32 -15.78 -15.43 -11.03
N ALA A 33 -14.60 -14.93 -11.36
CA ALA A 33 -13.66 -14.44 -10.36
C ALA A 33 -12.82 -13.26 -10.89
N ASP A 34 -12.16 -12.52 -9.99
CA ASP A 34 -11.10 -11.58 -10.36
C ASP A 34 -9.82 -11.85 -9.56
N CYS A 35 -8.72 -11.18 -9.91
CA CYS A 35 -7.41 -11.41 -9.29
C CYS A 35 -7.45 -11.39 -7.76
N SER A 36 -7.92 -10.30 -7.17
CA SER A 36 -7.98 -10.12 -5.71
C SER A 36 -9.03 -11.00 -5.03
N GLY A 37 -10.18 -11.23 -5.65
CA GLY A 37 -11.23 -12.10 -5.13
C GLY A 37 -10.81 -13.57 -5.13
N SER A 38 -10.10 -14.02 -6.17
CA SER A 38 -9.51 -15.37 -6.23
C SER A 38 -8.48 -15.60 -5.13
N VAL A 39 -7.52 -14.67 -4.94
CA VAL A 39 -6.53 -14.80 -3.86
C VAL A 39 -7.22 -14.79 -2.50
N SER A 40 -8.19 -13.89 -2.29
CA SER A 40 -8.95 -13.82 -1.03
C SER A 40 -9.70 -15.12 -0.73
N GLN A 41 -10.39 -15.68 -1.72
CA GLN A 41 -11.13 -16.95 -1.56
C GLN A 41 -10.18 -18.11 -1.27
N ALA A 42 -9.06 -18.20 -1.99
CA ALA A 42 -8.05 -19.22 -1.76
C ALA A 42 -7.45 -19.16 -0.35
N LEU A 43 -7.23 -17.95 0.18
CA LEU A 43 -6.77 -17.72 1.55
C LEU A 43 -7.82 -18.10 2.60
N ILE A 44 -9.09 -17.77 2.37
CA ILE A 44 -10.20 -18.17 3.24
C ILE A 44 -10.26 -19.71 3.34
N GLU A 45 -10.15 -20.41 2.22
CA GLU A 45 -10.13 -21.88 2.18
C GLU A 45 -8.86 -22.47 2.81
N ALA A 46 -7.75 -21.72 2.80
CA ALA A 46 -6.54 -22.06 3.53
C ALA A 46 -6.63 -21.82 5.05
N GLY A 47 -7.76 -21.29 5.54
CA GLY A 47 -7.99 -21.03 6.97
C GLY A 47 -7.45 -19.68 7.46
N ILE A 48 -7.08 -18.79 6.53
CA ILE A 48 -6.61 -17.43 6.83
C ILE A 48 -7.83 -16.52 7.04
N GLY A 49 -7.80 -15.69 8.10
CA GLY A 49 -8.91 -14.85 8.54
C GLY A 49 -9.20 -13.62 7.68
N ILE A 50 -9.17 -13.75 6.35
CA ILE A 50 -9.47 -12.67 5.40
C ILE A 50 -10.93 -12.25 5.56
N GLN A 51 -11.16 -10.94 5.69
CA GLN A 51 -12.49 -10.35 5.80
C GLN A 51 -13.00 -9.90 4.42
N GLY A 52 -14.11 -10.49 3.97
CA GLY A 52 -14.72 -10.16 2.67
C GLY A 52 -13.83 -10.52 1.49
N LEU A 53 -13.93 -9.74 0.41
CA LEU A 53 -13.11 -9.86 -0.80
C LEU A 53 -12.41 -8.51 -1.05
N PRO A 54 -11.29 -8.22 -0.34
CA PRO A 54 -10.55 -6.98 -0.51
C PRO A 54 -10.15 -6.74 -1.97
N SER A 55 -9.88 -5.48 -2.30
CA SER A 55 -9.23 -5.13 -3.57
C SER A 55 -7.73 -5.38 -3.45
N THR A 56 -7.01 -5.27 -4.56
CA THR A 56 -5.53 -5.27 -4.55
C THR A 56 -4.94 -4.21 -3.61
N VAL A 57 -5.60 -3.06 -3.45
CA VAL A 57 -5.19 -2.00 -2.50
C VAL A 57 -5.25 -2.49 -1.06
N THR A 58 -6.34 -3.15 -0.67
CA THR A 58 -6.60 -3.50 0.74
C THR A 58 -6.18 -4.92 1.12
N LEU A 59 -5.80 -5.74 0.15
CA LEU A 59 -5.36 -7.13 0.37
C LEU A 59 -4.04 -7.19 1.16
N GLY A 60 -3.07 -6.32 0.87
CA GLY A 60 -1.80 -6.27 1.60
C GLY A 60 -2.00 -6.13 3.12
N GLN A 61 -3.00 -5.34 3.55
CA GLN A 61 -3.33 -5.22 4.97
C GLN A 61 -3.88 -6.51 5.57
N GLN A 62 -4.77 -7.19 4.85
CA GLN A 62 -5.34 -8.45 5.31
C GLN A 62 -4.24 -9.53 5.42
N LEU A 63 -3.26 -9.51 4.52
CA LEU A 63 -2.08 -10.38 4.60
C LEU A 63 -1.26 -10.08 5.86
N SER A 64 -0.89 -8.82 6.09
CA SER A 64 -0.15 -8.40 7.29
C SER A 64 -0.85 -8.81 8.59
N ASN A 65 -2.17 -8.65 8.66
CA ASN A 65 -2.97 -9.00 9.83
C ASN A 65 -3.07 -10.52 10.09
N ASN A 66 -2.78 -11.34 9.09
CA ASN A 66 -3.02 -12.78 9.14
C ASN A 66 -1.74 -13.62 8.93
N GLY A 67 -0.60 -13.15 9.44
CA GLY A 67 0.63 -13.95 9.51
C GLY A 67 1.46 -13.96 8.22
N PHE A 68 1.22 -13.02 7.31
CA PHE A 68 2.12 -12.77 6.19
C PHE A 68 3.08 -11.64 6.50
N TYR A 69 4.25 -11.71 5.88
CA TYR A 69 5.20 -10.62 5.89
C TYR A 69 5.68 -10.27 4.49
N ARG A 70 6.00 -9.00 4.26
CA ARG A 70 6.52 -8.53 2.98
C ARG A 70 7.99 -8.96 2.84
N VAL A 71 8.33 -9.66 1.76
CA VAL A 71 9.69 -10.14 1.46
C VAL A 71 10.41 -9.28 0.44
N CYS A 72 9.69 -8.46 -0.31
CA CYS A 72 10.26 -7.57 -1.32
C CYS A 72 9.32 -6.40 -1.62
N ARG A 73 9.93 -5.25 -1.94
CA ARG A 73 9.30 -4.10 -2.60
C ARG A 73 10.19 -3.62 -3.74
N ASN A 74 9.71 -3.67 -4.98
CA ASN A 74 10.45 -3.19 -6.17
C ASN A 74 11.90 -3.70 -6.29
N GLU A 75 12.18 -4.87 -5.73
CA GLU A 75 13.50 -5.48 -5.72
C GLU A 75 13.42 -6.94 -6.19
N SER A 76 14.57 -7.55 -6.42
CA SER A 76 14.62 -8.98 -6.69
C SER A 76 14.42 -9.77 -5.41
N TRP A 77 13.78 -10.94 -5.49
CA TRP A 77 13.64 -11.84 -4.36
C TRP A 77 13.78 -13.29 -4.78
N ASP A 78 14.18 -14.15 -3.84
CA ASP A 78 14.19 -15.60 -4.03
C ASP A 78 12.76 -16.12 -3.86
N ALA A 79 12.08 -16.35 -4.98
CA ALA A 79 10.70 -16.81 -5.00
C ALA A 79 10.53 -18.21 -4.39
N VAL A 80 9.48 -18.37 -3.59
CA VAL A 80 9.07 -19.67 -3.06
C VAL A 80 7.59 -19.93 -3.33
N PRO A 81 7.16 -21.21 -3.38
CA PRO A 81 5.75 -21.55 -3.52
C PRO A 81 4.87 -20.84 -2.48
N GLY A 82 3.84 -20.14 -2.97
CA GLY A 82 2.85 -19.47 -2.14
C GLY A 82 3.15 -18.01 -1.85
N ASP A 83 4.26 -17.45 -2.36
CA ASP A 83 4.47 -16.01 -2.38
C ASP A 83 3.34 -15.32 -3.14
N ILE A 84 2.73 -14.30 -2.54
CA ILE A 84 1.66 -13.52 -3.13
C ILE A 84 2.29 -12.24 -3.67
N VAL A 85 2.14 -12.01 -4.97
CA VAL A 85 2.73 -10.83 -5.64
C VAL A 85 1.63 -9.84 -5.95
N LEU A 86 1.68 -8.67 -5.30
CA LEU A 86 0.79 -7.54 -5.54
C LEU A 86 1.51 -6.55 -6.48
N MET A 87 0.77 -6.00 -7.42
CA MET A 87 1.29 -5.15 -8.50
C MET A 87 0.41 -3.92 -8.73
N SER A 88 1.05 -2.81 -9.07
CA SER A 88 0.42 -1.55 -9.49
C SER A 88 1.23 -0.88 -10.61
N TRP A 89 0.53 -0.16 -11.49
CA TRP A 89 1.15 0.68 -12.53
C TRP A 89 1.28 2.15 -12.12
N GLY A 90 0.92 2.49 -10.89
CA GLY A 90 1.25 3.77 -10.27
C GLY A 90 2.45 3.65 -9.33
N ALA A 91 2.75 4.74 -8.61
CA ALA A 91 3.91 4.82 -7.71
C ALA A 91 3.82 3.84 -6.53
N ASP A 92 2.60 3.42 -6.16
CA ASP A 92 2.32 2.51 -5.05
C ASP A 92 1.05 1.67 -5.30
N MET A 93 0.69 0.81 -4.34
CA MET A 93 -0.55 0.03 -4.42
C MET A 93 -1.81 0.89 -4.37
N ALA A 94 -1.82 2.02 -3.65
CA ALA A 94 -2.99 2.90 -3.54
C ALA A 94 -3.37 3.52 -4.89
N SER A 95 -2.37 3.89 -5.69
CA SER A 95 -2.48 4.43 -7.05
C SER A 95 -3.23 3.50 -8.02
N SER A 96 -3.34 2.22 -7.69
CA SER A 96 -4.11 1.26 -8.49
C SER A 96 -5.62 1.50 -8.45
N GLY A 97 -6.14 2.23 -7.45
CA GLY A 97 -7.58 2.43 -7.26
C GLY A 97 -8.37 1.12 -7.12
N GLY A 98 -7.70 0.01 -6.79
CA GLY A 98 -8.26 -1.34 -6.68
C GLY A 98 -8.46 -2.05 -8.02
N ALA A 99 -8.92 -1.36 -9.06
CA ALA A 99 -9.17 -1.94 -10.38
C ALA A 99 -7.96 -1.91 -11.31
N GLY A 100 -7.06 -0.95 -11.12
CA GLY A 100 -5.83 -0.75 -11.91
C GLY A 100 -4.62 -1.53 -11.40
N GLY A 101 -4.82 -2.46 -10.47
CA GLY A 101 -3.76 -3.29 -9.89
C GLY A 101 -3.94 -4.75 -10.26
N HIS A 102 -2.94 -5.56 -9.99
CA HIS A 102 -3.02 -7.01 -10.19
C HIS A 102 -2.43 -7.76 -9.00
N VAL A 103 -2.87 -8.99 -8.79
CA VAL A 103 -2.32 -9.88 -7.77
C VAL A 103 -2.38 -11.32 -8.24
N GLY A 104 -1.40 -12.12 -7.85
CA GLY A 104 -1.44 -13.57 -8.01
C GLY A 104 -0.46 -14.24 -7.06
N VAL A 105 -0.14 -15.50 -7.33
CA VAL A 105 0.63 -16.37 -6.43
C VAL A 105 1.75 -17.06 -7.20
N MET A 106 2.92 -17.23 -6.61
CA MET A 106 3.97 -18.09 -7.13
C MET A 106 3.61 -19.56 -6.90
N LEU A 107 3.52 -20.35 -7.97
CA LEU A 107 3.39 -21.82 -7.91
C LEU A 107 4.67 -22.45 -7.38
N ASP A 108 5.80 -21.92 -7.82
CA ASP A 108 7.15 -22.35 -7.51
C ASP A 108 8.13 -21.18 -7.69
N ASP A 109 9.43 -21.45 -7.76
CA ASP A 109 10.47 -20.43 -7.93
C ASP A 109 10.45 -19.76 -9.33
N THR A 110 9.64 -20.24 -10.26
CA THR A 110 9.65 -19.83 -11.66
C THR A 110 8.29 -19.31 -12.12
N TYR A 111 7.20 -19.99 -11.76
CA TYR A 111 5.89 -19.77 -12.35
C TYR A 111 4.94 -19.01 -11.43
N PHE A 112 4.38 -17.92 -11.95
CA PHE A 112 3.32 -17.12 -11.37
C PHE A 112 1.96 -17.58 -11.90
N ILE A 113 0.97 -17.76 -11.04
CA ILE A 113 -0.43 -18.08 -11.37
C ILE A 113 -1.36 -16.96 -10.91
N SER A 114 -2.34 -16.61 -11.75
CA SER A 114 -3.33 -15.60 -11.41
C SER A 114 -4.68 -15.83 -12.09
N CYS A 115 -5.70 -15.16 -11.56
CA CYS A 115 -6.97 -14.93 -12.23
C CYS A 115 -6.88 -13.60 -13.00
N ASP A 116 -6.78 -13.66 -14.33
CA ASP A 116 -6.52 -12.51 -15.18
C ASP A 116 -7.43 -12.43 -16.41
N PHE A 117 -7.35 -11.31 -17.12
CA PHE A 117 -8.13 -11.02 -18.32
C PHE A 117 -7.35 -11.23 -19.63
N SER A 118 -6.21 -11.94 -19.60
CA SER A 118 -5.34 -12.13 -20.78
C SER A 118 -6.06 -12.79 -21.96
N THR A 119 -7.04 -13.63 -21.68
CA THR A 119 -7.88 -14.33 -22.66
C THR A 119 -9.11 -13.52 -23.10
N GLN A 120 -9.14 -12.22 -22.77
CA GLN A 120 -10.24 -11.29 -23.06
C GLN A 120 -11.59 -11.75 -22.48
N GLY A 121 -11.56 -12.44 -21.33
CA GLY A 121 -12.77 -12.90 -20.64
C GLY A 121 -13.39 -14.15 -21.24
N ALA A 122 -12.63 -14.96 -21.99
CA ALA A 122 -13.12 -16.23 -22.50
C ALA A 122 -13.59 -17.15 -21.36
N ALA A 123 -14.72 -17.83 -21.59
CA ALA A 123 -15.36 -18.65 -20.57
C ALA A 123 -14.43 -19.80 -20.11
N GLY A 124 -14.23 -19.91 -18.79
CA GLY A 124 -13.36 -20.93 -18.19
C GLY A 124 -11.85 -20.67 -18.34
N GLN A 125 -11.44 -19.51 -18.88
CA GLN A 125 -10.04 -19.21 -19.21
C GLN A 125 -9.42 -18.09 -18.35
N ALA A 126 -9.94 -17.89 -17.12
CA ALA A 126 -9.46 -16.85 -16.22
C ALA A 126 -8.15 -17.20 -15.51
N ILE A 127 -7.90 -18.49 -15.22
CA ILE A 127 -6.72 -18.91 -14.44
C ILE A 127 -5.57 -19.26 -15.37
N ASN A 128 -4.55 -18.40 -15.41
CA ASN A 128 -3.40 -18.54 -16.30
C ASN A 128 -2.09 -18.56 -15.52
N THR A 129 -1.03 -19.04 -16.17
CA THR A 129 0.28 -19.22 -15.56
C THR A 129 1.38 -18.75 -16.48
N TYR A 130 2.37 -18.06 -15.92
CA TYR A 130 3.45 -17.43 -16.67
C TYR A 130 4.77 -17.61 -15.93
N PRO A 131 5.91 -17.72 -16.62
CA PRO A 131 7.20 -17.47 -15.99
C PRO A 131 7.22 -16.04 -15.44
N TRP A 132 7.54 -15.87 -14.16
CA TRP A 132 7.43 -14.57 -13.49
C TRP A 132 8.27 -13.48 -14.17
N ASN A 133 9.53 -13.78 -14.48
CA ASN A 133 10.43 -12.80 -15.10
C ASN A 133 9.93 -12.32 -16.47
N ASP A 134 9.33 -13.23 -17.26
CA ASP A 134 8.73 -12.88 -18.54
C ASP A 134 7.47 -12.02 -18.33
N TYR A 135 6.60 -12.43 -17.39
CA TYR A 135 5.38 -11.69 -17.05
C TYR A 135 5.70 -10.27 -16.59
N TYR A 136 6.66 -10.11 -15.68
CA TYR A 136 7.13 -8.82 -15.20
C TYR A 136 7.70 -7.98 -16.34
N GLY A 137 8.54 -8.58 -17.20
CA GLY A 137 9.13 -7.91 -18.36
C GLY A 137 8.12 -7.44 -19.41
N TRP A 138 7.02 -8.17 -19.63
CA TRP A 138 5.96 -7.78 -20.56
C TRP A 138 5.03 -6.71 -20.00
N ASN A 139 4.70 -6.80 -18.71
CA ASN A 139 3.70 -5.94 -18.08
C ASN A 139 4.29 -4.66 -17.49
N GLN A 140 5.56 -4.68 -17.09
CA GLN A 140 6.30 -3.54 -16.54
C GLN A 140 5.51 -2.75 -15.47
N PRO A 141 5.02 -3.39 -14.39
CA PRO A 141 4.40 -2.66 -13.29
C PRO A 141 5.42 -1.69 -12.67
N ALA A 142 4.97 -0.48 -12.32
CA ALA A 142 5.80 0.54 -11.67
C ALA A 142 6.05 0.23 -10.18
N TYR A 143 5.16 -0.55 -9.58
CA TYR A 143 5.27 -0.99 -8.19
C TYR A 143 4.91 -2.47 -8.05
N ILE A 144 5.75 -3.21 -7.32
CA ILE A 144 5.47 -4.56 -6.85
C ILE A 144 5.78 -4.70 -5.37
N GLU A 145 4.99 -5.51 -4.69
CA GLU A 145 5.34 -6.04 -3.38
C GLU A 145 5.00 -7.52 -3.27
N VAL A 146 5.81 -8.26 -2.53
CA VAL A 146 5.68 -9.71 -2.39
C VAL A 146 5.46 -10.06 -0.94
N TRP A 147 4.45 -10.89 -0.67
CA TRP A 147 4.04 -11.29 0.67
C TRP A 147 4.15 -12.80 0.85
N ARG A 148 4.76 -13.21 1.96
CA ARG A 148 5.03 -14.61 2.29
C ARG A 148 4.38 -14.99 3.61
N TYR A 149 3.70 -16.14 3.63
CA TYR A 149 3.13 -16.69 4.85
C TYR A 149 4.21 -17.31 5.75
N ALA A 150 4.11 -17.12 7.06
CA ALA A 150 4.86 -17.87 8.06
C ALA A 150 4.02 -18.16 9.30
N ASP A 151 4.10 -19.41 9.81
CA ASP A 151 3.36 -19.88 11.01
C ASP A 151 3.65 -19.02 12.25
N THR A 152 4.87 -18.49 12.33
CA THR A 152 5.24 -17.36 13.17
C THR A 152 5.92 -16.36 12.25
N ALA A 153 5.15 -15.41 11.74
CA ALA A 153 5.71 -14.29 10.98
C ALA A 153 6.89 -13.70 11.76
N PRO A 154 8.11 -13.63 11.18
CA PRO A 154 9.15 -12.81 11.77
C PRO A 154 8.58 -11.39 11.79
N GLN A 155 8.14 -10.94 12.98
CA GLN A 155 7.63 -9.58 13.19
C GLN A 155 8.65 -8.51 12.76
N THR A 156 9.89 -8.92 12.50
CA THR A 156 11.01 -8.09 12.07
C THR A 156 11.07 -7.82 10.57
N ASN A 157 10.25 -8.46 9.72
CA ASN A 157 10.27 -8.25 8.25
C ASN A 157 9.03 -7.54 7.69
N ASN A 158 8.01 -7.29 8.51
CA ASN A 158 7.05 -6.21 8.23
C ASN A 158 7.65 -4.87 8.67
N GLN A 159 8.91 -4.62 8.25
CA GLN A 159 9.52 -3.32 8.47
C GLN A 159 8.68 -2.29 7.71
N ALA A 160 8.31 -1.24 8.42
CA ALA A 160 8.07 0.03 7.78
C ALA A 160 9.42 0.54 7.21
N ASN A 161 9.34 1.49 6.28
CA ASN A 161 10.17 1.75 5.10
C ASN A 161 11.72 1.91 5.25
N THR A 162 12.40 1.18 6.14
CA THR A 162 13.74 1.54 6.69
C THR A 162 14.95 0.80 6.06
N ALA A 163 14.78 -0.04 5.04
CA ALA A 163 15.90 -0.80 4.45
C ALA A 163 16.59 -0.10 3.25
N VAL A 164 16.03 1.01 2.76
CA VAL A 164 16.64 1.87 1.75
C VAL A 164 17.22 3.08 2.48
N GLU A 165 18.52 3.35 2.33
CA GLU A 165 19.10 4.58 2.83
C GLU A 165 18.32 5.77 2.23
N PRO A 166 17.80 6.70 3.04
CA PRO A 166 17.09 7.88 2.54
C PRO A 166 17.93 8.60 1.48
N GLN A 167 17.41 8.71 0.25
CA GLN A 167 18.14 9.46 -0.78
C GLN A 167 17.98 10.96 -0.55
N GLU A 168 16.76 11.39 -0.18
CA GLU A 168 16.40 12.78 0.06
C GLU A 168 15.32 12.89 1.14
N LYS A 169 15.14 14.09 1.71
CA LYS A 169 14.06 14.36 2.66
C LYS A 169 12.74 14.55 1.94
N ALA A 170 11.67 14.01 2.50
CA ALA A 170 10.33 14.18 1.95
C ALA A 170 9.86 15.63 2.08
N TYR A 171 9.15 16.12 1.09
CA TYR A 171 8.46 17.41 1.13
C TYR A 171 7.09 17.31 0.45
N TYR A 172 6.16 18.14 0.89
CA TYR A 172 4.75 18.01 0.54
C TYR A 172 4.18 19.36 0.14
N GLU A 173 3.21 19.34 -0.77
CA GLU A 173 2.47 20.55 -1.12
C GLU A 173 1.46 20.89 -0.01
N ALA A 174 1.43 22.15 0.40
CA ALA A 174 0.36 22.72 1.20
C ALA A 174 -0.81 23.07 0.28
N ASN A 175 -1.80 22.18 0.15
CA ASN A 175 -2.96 22.42 -0.72
C ASN A 175 -3.91 23.49 -0.15
N GLU A 176 -3.96 23.64 1.18
CA GLU A 176 -4.62 24.76 1.85
C GLU A 176 -3.87 25.13 3.13
N VAL A 177 -3.82 26.42 3.46
CA VAL A 177 -3.27 26.92 4.74
C VAL A 177 -4.32 27.82 5.39
N LYS A 178 -4.67 27.53 6.64
CA LYS A 178 -5.80 28.20 7.30
C LYS A 178 -5.62 28.29 8.80
N TYR A 179 -6.11 29.39 9.39
CA TYR A 179 -6.21 29.53 10.84
C TYR A 179 -7.47 28.83 11.36
N VAL A 180 -7.29 27.70 12.04
CA VAL A 180 -8.37 26.84 12.56
C VAL A 180 -7.96 26.33 13.94
N ASN A 181 -8.91 26.26 14.88
CA ASN A 181 -8.68 25.77 16.24
C ASN A 181 -7.59 26.54 17.03
N GLY A 182 -7.38 27.82 16.68
CA GLY A 182 -6.44 28.70 17.39
C GLY A 182 -4.98 28.62 16.91
N ILE A 183 -4.72 27.87 15.84
CA ILE A 183 -3.40 27.73 15.22
C ILE A 183 -3.51 27.82 13.69
N TRP A 184 -2.41 28.15 13.02
CA TRP A 184 -2.30 28.00 11.56
C TRP A 184 -1.98 26.54 11.23
N GLN A 185 -2.77 25.98 10.33
CA GLN A 185 -2.70 24.57 9.94
C GLN A 185 -2.63 24.41 8.43
N ILE A 186 -2.05 23.30 8.01
CA ILE A 186 -1.85 22.90 6.62
C ILE A 186 -2.76 21.71 6.32
N LYS A 187 -3.49 21.80 5.21
CA LYS A 187 -4.11 20.65 4.53
C LYS A 187 -3.16 20.17 3.45
N CYS A 188 -2.80 18.90 3.51
CA CYS A 188 -2.01 18.23 2.49
C CYS A 188 -2.82 17.05 1.94
N ASP A 189 -3.20 17.12 0.68
CA ASP A 189 -4.03 16.11 0.02
C ASP A 189 -3.26 14.80 -0.19
N TYR A 190 -1.92 14.85 -0.22
CA TYR A 190 -1.09 13.65 -0.24
C TYR A 190 -1.14 12.90 1.09
N LEU A 191 -1.02 13.62 2.22
CA LEU A 191 -1.02 13.04 3.56
C LEU A 191 -2.41 12.88 4.17
N ALA A 192 -3.47 13.36 3.50
CA ALA A 192 -4.85 13.15 3.90
C ALA A 192 -5.77 13.10 2.66
N PRO A 193 -5.61 12.09 1.79
CA PRO A 193 -6.29 12.02 0.50
C PRO A 193 -7.81 11.88 0.59
N VAL A 194 -8.30 11.34 1.71
CA VAL A 194 -9.74 11.16 1.96
C VAL A 194 -10.08 11.37 3.43
N GLY A 195 -11.23 11.98 3.71
CA GLY A 195 -11.71 12.16 5.08
C GLY A 195 -10.99 13.22 5.90
N PHE A 196 -10.33 14.18 5.26
CA PHE A 196 -9.65 15.27 5.93
C PHE A 196 -10.58 16.05 6.89
N ASP A 197 -10.16 16.16 8.15
CA ASP A 197 -10.70 17.07 9.16
C ASP A 197 -9.58 17.93 9.75
N TRP A 198 -9.86 19.22 9.99
CA TRP A 198 -8.86 20.15 10.51
C TRP A 198 -8.43 19.86 11.96
N THR A 199 -9.18 19.07 12.70
CA THR A 199 -8.84 18.68 14.08
C THR A 199 -8.03 17.40 14.09
N GLU A 200 -8.26 16.50 13.14
CA GLU A 200 -7.63 15.18 13.10
C GLU A 200 -6.43 15.09 12.16
N ASN A 201 -6.39 15.91 11.10
CA ASN A 201 -5.38 15.81 10.02
C ASN A 201 -4.63 17.11 9.75
N GLY A 202 -5.03 18.23 10.37
CA GLY A 202 -4.39 19.52 10.15
C GLY A 202 -2.97 19.55 10.71
N ILE A 203 -1.98 19.79 9.85
CA ILE A 203 -0.57 19.84 10.25
C ILE A 203 -0.26 21.26 10.76
N PRO A 204 0.27 21.44 11.98
CA PRO A 204 0.62 22.77 12.48
C PRO A 204 1.72 23.42 11.64
N VAL A 205 1.52 24.66 11.19
CA VAL A 205 2.51 25.42 10.39
C VAL A 205 3.83 25.59 11.14
N SER A 206 3.78 25.71 12.46
CA SER A 206 4.96 25.89 13.31
C SER A 206 5.74 24.59 13.59
N MET A 207 5.39 23.48 12.93
CA MET A 207 6.04 22.17 13.10
C MET A 207 6.61 21.64 11.79
N VAL A 208 6.81 22.51 10.81
CA VAL A 208 7.36 22.20 9.50
C VAL A 208 8.36 23.27 9.07
N ASN A 209 9.26 22.90 8.18
CA ASN A 209 10.17 23.80 7.49
C ASN A 209 9.64 24.03 6.08
N TRP A 210 9.58 25.28 5.64
CA TRP A 210 9.09 25.59 4.29
C TRP A 210 10.21 25.45 3.28
N VAL A 211 9.89 24.88 2.13
CA VAL A 211 10.84 24.60 1.04
C VAL A 211 10.31 25.11 -0.29
N ASP A 212 11.20 25.30 -1.26
CA ASP A 212 10.82 25.55 -2.64
C ASP A 212 10.36 24.27 -3.35
N ALA A 213 9.96 24.37 -4.63
CA ALA A 213 9.47 23.24 -5.40
C ALA A 213 10.53 22.14 -5.65
N ASP A 214 11.81 22.48 -5.47
CA ASP A 214 12.96 21.59 -5.61
C ASP A 214 13.43 21.05 -4.24
N GLY A 215 12.70 21.34 -3.15
CA GLY A 215 12.99 20.85 -1.80
C GLY A 215 14.04 21.65 -1.03
N ASN A 216 14.47 22.82 -1.50
CA ASN A 216 15.45 23.65 -0.78
C ASN A 216 14.78 24.54 0.27
N ASP A 217 15.41 24.67 1.44
CA ASP A 217 14.90 25.48 2.55
C ASP A 217 14.64 26.94 2.15
N LEU A 218 13.45 27.43 2.51
CA LEU A 218 13.08 28.83 2.47
C LEU A 218 13.35 29.49 3.84
N PRO A 219 13.60 30.81 3.87
CA PRO A 219 13.72 31.52 5.13
C PRO A 219 12.43 31.44 5.95
N ASP A 220 12.58 31.27 7.27
CA ASP A 220 11.45 31.32 8.19
C ASP A 220 10.71 32.67 8.12
N GLY A 221 9.40 32.59 8.33
CA GLY A 221 8.47 33.72 8.32
C GLY A 221 7.44 33.59 9.43
N ALA A 222 6.54 34.57 9.56
CA ALA A 222 5.42 34.42 10.48
C ALA A 222 4.42 33.42 9.91
N ASP A 223 3.79 32.60 10.75
CA ASP A 223 2.87 31.52 10.34
C ASP A 223 1.79 31.97 9.31
N GLN A 224 1.31 33.21 9.45
CA GLN A 224 0.28 33.81 8.60
C GLN A 224 0.74 34.15 7.16
N ASP A 225 2.06 34.16 6.92
CA ASP A 225 2.64 34.54 5.64
C ASP A 225 2.73 33.34 4.67
N PHE A 226 2.56 32.12 5.19
CA PHE A 226 2.51 30.89 4.42
C PHE A 226 1.12 30.63 3.84
N LYS A 227 1.06 30.02 2.65
CA LYS A 227 -0.16 29.94 1.84
C LYS A 227 -0.21 28.67 0.99
N ALA A 228 -1.40 28.38 0.48
CA ALA A 228 -1.63 27.30 -0.46
C ALA A 228 -0.68 27.37 -1.67
N GLY A 229 -0.22 26.21 -2.16
CA GLY A 229 0.70 26.07 -3.28
C GLY A 229 2.18 26.24 -2.92
N MET A 230 2.51 26.43 -1.64
CA MET A 230 3.89 26.35 -1.13
C MET A 230 4.20 24.90 -0.69
N PHE A 231 5.48 24.57 -0.55
CA PHE A 231 5.93 23.24 -0.14
C PHE A 231 6.54 23.27 1.26
N PHE A 232 6.39 22.18 2.00
CA PHE A 232 6.94 22.04 3.35
C PHE A 232 7.58 20.67 3.55
N SER A 233 8.56 20.60 4.44
CA SER A 233 9.21 19.38 4.89
C SER A 233 9.14 19.29 6.41
N PHE A 234 9.34 18.09 6.94
CA PHE A 234 9.52 17.87 8.37
C PHE A 234 11.00 17.85 8.78
N ALA A 235 11.94 17.95 7.83
CA ALA A 235 13.36 17.64 8.02
C ALA A 235 14.06 18.39 9.17
N GLY A 236 13.74 19.67 9.39
CA GLY A 236 14.29 20.47 10.48
C GLY A 236 13.53 20.33 11.81
N ASP A 237 12.32 19.77 11.78
CA ASP A 237 11.40 19.65 12.92
C ASP A 237 11.11 18.20 13.31
N GLU A 238 11.81 17.22 12.75
CA GLU A 238 11.57 15.80 12.99
C GLU A 238 11.64 15.44 14.47
N SER A 239 12.47 16.12 15.27
CA SER A 239 12.57 15.86 16.70
C SER A 239 11.28 16.16 17.47
N ASN A 240 10.38 16.96 16.88
CA ASN A 240 9.10 17.34 17.46
C ASN A 240 7.96 16.38 17.09
N ILE A 241 8.25 15.39 16.23
CA ILE A 241 7.28 14.41 15.74
C ILE A 241 7.53 13.07 16.44
N THR A 242 6.53 12.60 17.18
CA THR A 242 6.56 11.27 17.79
C THR A 242 5.60 10.36 17.04
N ASP A 243 6.11 9.22 16.55
CA ASP A 243 5.27 8.15 16.03
C ASP A 243 4.60 7.42 17.21
N MET A 244 3.27 7.49 17.26
CA MET A 244 2.48 6.89 18.34
C MET A 244 2.38 5.36 18.21
N GLN A 245 2.87 4.80 17.11
CA GLN A 245 2.73 3.39 16.74
C GLN A 245 1.27 2.92 16.65
N ASP A 246 0.36 3.88 16.54
CA ASP A 246 -1.06 3.67 16.33
C ASP A 246 -1.40 4.03 14.89
N GLY A 247 -2.19 3.17 14.25
CA GLY A 247 -2.41 3.21 12.81
C GLY A 247 -3.67 2.47 12.41
N GLY A 248 -4.32 2.95 11.35
CA GLY A 248 -5.58 2.38 10.88
C GLY A 248 -5.85 2.75 9.44
N TYR A 249 -6.70 1.97 8.77
CA TYR A 249 -7.13 2.29 7.41
C TYR A 249 -8.44 3.08 7.42
N TYR A 250 -8.49 4.11 6.59
CA TYR A 250 -9.69 4.87 6.32
C TYR A 250 -9.79 5.18 4.83
N GLY A 251 -10.94 4.87 4.22
CA GLY A 251 -11.20 5.19 2.81
C GLY A 251 -10.21 4.57 1.80
N GLY A 252 -9.57 3.46 2.16
CA GLY A 252 -8.58 2.77 1.30
C GLY A 252 -7.13 3.20 1.50
N TYR A 253 -6.87 4.17 2.39
CA TYR A 253 -5.53 4.65 2.72
C TYR A 253 -5.15 4.25 4.15
N TYR A 254 -3.88 3.91 4.36
CA TYR A 254 -3.33 3.74 5.70
C TYR A 254 -3.05 5.11 6.30
N TYR A 255 -3.50 5.33 7.52
CA TYR A 255 -3.21 6.50 8.33
C TYR A 255 -2.41 6.06 9.55
N ARG A 256 -1.38 6.84 9.85
CA ARG A 256 -0.53 6.70 11.02
C ARG A 256 -0.74 7.91 11.93
N HIS A 257 -0.74 7.66 13.23
CA HIS A 257 -0.97 8.68 14.23
C HIS A 257 0.36 9.22 14.76
N PHE A 258 0.51 10.54 14.69
CA PHE A 258 1.70 11.25 15.15
C PHE A 258 1.35 12.28 16.21
N GLU A 259 2.22 12.49 17.18
CA GLU A 259 2.15 13.62 18.11
C GLU A 259 3.12 14.72 17.66
N PHE A 260 2.58 15.93 17.49
CA PHE A 260 3.29 17.16 17.11
C PHE A 260 3.49 18.06 18.34
N GLY A 261 4.28 17.58 19.30
CA GLY A 261 4.60 18.29 20.54
C GLY A 261 3.37 18.89 21.23
N GLN A 262 3.39 20.21 21.46
CA GLN A 262 2.31 20.92 22.16
C GLN A 262 0.98 21.01 21.39
N PHE A 263 0.96 20.66 20.10
CA PHE A 263 -0.22 20.80 19.25
C PHE A 263 -1.10 19.54 19.22
N GLY A 264 -0.70 18.50 19.96
CA GLY A 264 -1.45 17.26 20.07
C GLY A 264 -1.18 16.32 18.91
N THR A 265 -2.17 15.52 18.54
CA THR A 265 -1.98 14.41 17.62
C THR A 265 -2.67 14.62 16.28
N VAL A 266 -2.07 14.09 15.22
CA VAL A 266 -2.50 14.23 13.84
C VAL A 266 -2.40 12.87 13.13
N TRP A 267 -3.42 12.52 12.37
CA TRP A 267 -3.46 11.36 11.49
C TRP A 267 -2.98 11.75 10.09
N LEU A 268 -1.93 11.08 9.61
CA LEU A 268 -1.34 11.32 8.29
C LEU A 268 -1.19 10.01 7.53
N SER A 269 -1.41 10.05 6.22
CA SER A 269 -1.34 8.89 5.35
C SER A 269 0.10 8.58 4.97
N CYS A 270 0.75 7.80 5.82
CA CYS A 270 2.11 7.28 5.68
C CYS A 270 2.28 6.09 6.62
N TRP A 271 3.32 5.27 6.44
CA TRP A 271 3.48 4.00 7.15
C TRP A 271 4.02 4.14 8.58
N ASP A 272 4.98 5.04 8.76
CA ASP A 272 5.64 5.35 10.02
C ASP A 272 6.29 6.73 9.91
N LYS A 273 7.04 7.13 10.94
CA LYS A 273 7.77 8.39 10.89
C LYS A 273 8.84 8.44 9.80
N ASP A 274 9.48 7.31 9.48
CA ASP A 274 10.53 7.27 8.46
C ASP A 274 9.93 7.60 7.09
N ASP A 275 8.79 6.99 6.76
CA ASP A 275 7.99 7.24 5.55
C ASP A 275 7.41 8.66 5.48
N LEU A 276 7.16 9.29 6.62
CA LEU A 276 6.71 10.68 6.71
C LEU A 276 7.83 11.70 6.40
N VAL A 277 9.09 11.35 6.68
CA VAL A 277 10.19 12.32 6.64
C VAL A 277 11.19 12.08 5.51
N ASN A 278 11.16 10.91 4.87
CA ASN A 278 12.17 10.49 3.90
C ASN A 278 11.55 10.05 2.56
N TYR A 279 12.25 10.33 1.47
CA TYR A 279 12.05 9.67 0.18
C TYR A 279 13.06 8.55 -0.02
N TYR A 280 12.55 7.46 -0.58
CA TYR A 280 13.33 6.29 -0.96
C TYR A 280 13.29 6.20 -2.48
N GLY A 281 14.47 6.30 -3.10
CA GLY A 281 14.62 6.14 -4.55
C GLY A 281 14.84 4.71 -5.00
#